data_AF-A0A6J1NPJ7-F1
#
_entry.id   AF-A0A6J1NPJ7-F1
#
_cell.length_a   1.000
_cell.length_b   1.000
_cell.length_c   1.000
_cell.angle_alpha   90.00
_cell.angle_beta   90.00
_cell.angle_gamma   90.00
#
_symmetry.space_group_name_H-M   'P 1'
#
loop_
_entity.id
_entity.type
_entity.pdbx_description
1 polymer ?
#
loop_
_entity_poly.entity_id
_entity_poly.type
_entity_poly.pdbx_seq_one_letter_code
_entity_poly.pdbx_strand_id
1 'polypeptide(L)'
;MLDRLHTELLQLLPPDRAEGSFVPRAPSASIVTAVFGGTLQSEVRCLACGTESKKFDPFLDLSLELPEIGRHDAPVSLTDCLASFVQVYSSLY
;
A
#
# COMPACT_ATOMS: atom_id res chain seq x y z
N MET A 1 -3.73 12.66 10.50
CA MET A 1 -3.66 14.02 9.92
C MET A 1 -3.76 13.99 8.40
N LEU A 2 -3.12 13.04 7.72
CA LEU A 2 -3.21 12.88 6.26
C LEU A 2 -4.64 12.61 5.78
N ASP A 3 -5.45 11.85 6.51
CA ASP A 3 -6.85 11.60 6.14
C ASP A 3 -7.69 12.87 6.07
N ARG A 4 -7.61 13.73 7.09
CA ARG A 4 -8.33 15.02 7.07
C ARG A 4 -7.87 15.89 5.90
N LEU A 5 -6.57 15.92 5.63
CA LEU A 5 -5.99 16.70 4.54
C LEU A 5 -6.43 16.14 3.17
N HIS A 6 -6.47 14.82 3.03
CA HIS A 6 -7.00 14.11 1.86
C HIS A 6 -8.48 14.46 1.64
N THR A 7 -9.32 14.30 2.66
CA THR A 7 -10.78 14.57 2.58
C THR A 7 -11.07 16.04 2.24
N GLU A 8 -10.39 16.99 2.87
CA GLU A 8 -10.58 18.43 2.60
C GLU A 8 -10.11 18.81 1.19
N LEU A 9 -8.97 18.28 0.73
CA LEU A 9 -8.49 18.54 -0.62
C LEU A 9 -9.36 17.90 -1.70
N LEU A 10 -9.97 16.75 -1.43
CA LEU A 10 -10.96 16.14 -2.33
C LEU A 10 -12.17 17.04 -2.55
N GLN A 11 -12.61 17.76 -1.52
CA GLN A 11 -13.74 18.71 -1.62
C GLN A 11 -13.41 19.96 -2.44
N LEU A 12 -12.11 20.27 -2.62
CA LEU A 12 -11.63 21.40 -3.42
C LEU A 12 -11.32 21.01 -4.88
N LEU A 13 -11.35 19.72 -5.22
CA LEU A 13 -11.18 19.29 -6.60
C LEU A 13 -12.41 19.72 -7.42
N PRO A 14 -12.22 20.30 -8.62
CA PRO A 14 -13.33 20.58 -9.53
C PRO A 14 -14.11 19.28 -9.78
N PRO A 15 -15.46 19.32 -9.81
CA PRO A 15 -16.22 18.17 -10.29
C PRO A 15 -15.76 17.84 -11.70
N ASP A 16 -15.47 16.56 -11.94
CA ASP A 16 -14.84 16.03 -13.15
C ASP A 16 -15.50 16.56 -14.42
N ARG A 17 -14.92 17.60 -15.03
CA ARG A 17 -15.22 17.98 -16.40
C ARG A 17 -14.27 17.20 -17.28
N ALA A 18 -14.76 16.06 -17.74
CA ALA A 18 -14.18 15.30 -18.83
C ALA A 18 -13.90 16.24 -20.02
N GLU A 19 -12.64 16.54 -20.30
CA GLU A 19 -12.09 16.58 -21.66
C GLU A 19 -10.57 16.79 -21.64
N GLY A 20 -9.82 15.85 -22.23
CA GLY A 20 -8.66 16.22 -23.05
C GLY A 20 -7.24 15.92 -22.54
N SER A 21 -7.01 15.27 -21.39
CA SER A 21 -5.63 14.92 -20.97
C SER A 21 -5.42 13.40 -20.93
N PHE A 22 -4.49 12.90 -21.75
CA PHE A 22 -4.11 11.49 -21.92
C PHE A 22 -3.35 10.87 -20.72
N VAL A 23 -3.38 11.51 -19.55
CA VAL A 23 -2.83 10.95 -18.32
C VAL A 23 -3.98 10.30 -17.58
N PRO A 24 -4.00 8.97 -17.38
CA PRO A 24 -5.00 8.33 -16.52
C PRO A 24 -4.73 8.75 -15.08
N ARG A 25 -5.18 9.96 -14.70
CA ARG A 25 -5.27 10.36 -13.30
C ARG A 25 -6.36 9.49 -12.70
N ALA A 26 -5.97 8.67 -11.73
CA ALA A 26 -6.91 7.92 -10.91
C ALA A 26 -8.02 8.89 -10.45
N PRO A 27 -9.30 8.49 -10.55
CA PRO A 27 -10.41 9.36 -10.21
C PRO A 27 -10.20 9.78 -8.76
N SER A 28 -10.09 11.08 -8.50
CA SER A 28 -9.90 11.68 -7.15
C SER A 28 -8.52 11.54 -6.47
N ALA A 29 -7.41 11.62 -7.22
CA ALA A 29 -6.08 11.72 -6.59
C ALA A 29 -5.81 13.14 -6.01
N SER A 30 -6.06 13.32 -4.71
CA SER A 30 -5.55 14.47 -3.93
C SER A 30 -4.01 14.54 -3.97
N ILE A 31 -3.40 15.68 -3.57
CA ILE A 31 -1.93 15.76 -3.43
C ILE A 31 -1.38 14.73 -2.43
N VAL A 32 -2.17 14.35 -1.42
CA VAL A 32 -1.77 13.36 -0.40
C VAL A 32 -1.58 12.00 -1.07
N THR A 33 -2.57 11.53 -1.82
CA THR A 33 -2.49 10.28 -2.59
C THR A 33 -1.49 10.36 -3.75
N ALA A 34 -1.22 11.54 -4.31
CA ALA A 34 -0.22 11.69 -5.37
C ALA A 34 1.23 11.61 -4.84
N VAL A 35 1.48 12.01 -3.60
CA VAL A 35 2.82 12.05 -2.99
C VAL A 35 3.08 10.85 -2.08
N PHE A 36 2.10 10.46 -1.26
CA PHE A 36 2.21 9.39 -0.27
C PHE A 36 1.47 8.12 -0.67
N GLY A 37 0.64 8.19 -1.72
CA GLY A 37 -0.11 7.04 -2.19
C GLY A 37 0.77 6.03 -2.91
N GLY A 38 0.65 4.77 -2.49
CA GLY A 38 1.15 3.62 -3.20
C GLY A 38 0.08 2.54 -3.31
N THR A 39 0.42 1.44 -3.98
CA THR A 39 -0.44 0.26 -4.10
C THR A 39 0.37 -0.98 -3.73
N LEU A 40 -0.15 -1.79 -2.80
CA LEU A 40 0.36 -3.12 -2.50
C LEU A 40 -0.32 -4.15 -3.39
N GLN A 41 0.46 -5.07 -3.96
CA GLN A 41 -0.08 -6.23 -4.65
C GLN A 41 0.01 -7.44 -3.72
N SER A 42 -1.13 -7.86 -3.18
CA SER A 42 -1.25 -9.13 -2.47
C SER A 42 -1.57 -10.23 -3.47
N GLU A 43 -0.75 -11.28 -3.49
CA GLU A 43 -0.91 -12.42 -4.38
C GLU A 43 -1.14 -13.71 -3.58
N VAL A 44 -2.17 -14.46 -3.95
CA VAL A 44 -2.48 -15.77 -3.37
C VAL A 44 -2.47 -16.79 -4.49
N ARG A 45 -1.68 -17.85 -4.30
CA ARG A 45 -1.64 -18.99 -5.22
C ARG A 45 -2.23 -20.22 -4.54
N CYS A 46 -3.26 -20.78 -5.16
CA CYS A 46 -3.81 -22.06 -4.72
C CYS A 46 -2.82 -23.19 -5.05
N LEU A 47 -2.40 -23.95 -4.05
CA LEU A 47 -1.45 -25.06 -4.24
C LEU A 47 -2.11 -26.31 -4.87
N ALA A 48 -3.44 -26.43 -4.81
CA ALA A 48 -4.17 -27.58 -5.35
C ALA A 48 -4.45 -27.44 -6.86
N CYS A 49 -4.91 -26.27 -7.32
CA CYS A 49 -5.27 -26.03 -8.71
C CYS A 49 -4.34 -25.06 -9.45
N GLY A 50 -3.39 -24.43 -8.75
CA GLY A 50 -2.44 -23.49 -9.33
C GLY A 50 -3.01 -22.11 -9.65
N THR A 51 -4.30 -21.86 -9.39
CA THR A 51 -4.94 -20.56 -9.65
C THR A 51 -4.30 -19.46 -8.80
N GLU A 52 -3.96 -18.35 -9.46
CA GLU A 52 -3.44 -17.14 -8.83
C GLU A 52 -4.56 -16.10 -8.71
N SER A 53 -4.62 -15.44 -7.56
CA SER A 53 -5.49 -14.31 -7.30
C SER A 53 -4.65 -13.12 -6.85
N LYS A 54 -4.89 -11.96 -7.47
CA LYS A 54 -4.13 -10.72 -7.22
C LYS A 54 -5.09 -9.64 -6.73
N LYS A 55 -4.74 -9.00 -5.63
CA LYS A 55 -5.47 -7.88 -5.05
C LYS A 55 -4.54 -6.68 -4.97
N PHE A 56 -5.01 -5.54 -5.48
CA PHE A 56 -4.28 -4.27 -5.48
C PHE A 56 -4.88 -3.37 -4.40
N ASP A 57 -4.16 -3.22 -3.30
CA ASP A 57 -4.61 -2.51 -2.11
C ASP A 57 -3.90 -1.14 -2.01
N PRO A 58 -4.60 -0.01 -2.14
CA PRO A 58 -4.00 1.31 -1.98
C PRO A 58 -3.55 1.53 -0.53
N PHE A 59 -2.41 2.18 -0.33
CA PHE A 59 -1.87 2.53 0.99
C PHE A 59 -1.32 3.96 1.03
N LEU A 60 -1.27 4.55 2.22
CA LEU A 60 -0.62 5.84 2.50
C LEU A 60 0.55 5.71 3.49
N ASP A 61 0.60 4.59 4.22
CA ASP A 61 1.67 4.22 5.13
C ASP A 61 1.87 2.69 5.14
N LEU A 62 3.00 2.25 5.70
CA LEU A 62 3.30 0.84 5.94
C LEU A 62 3.53 0.62 7.43
N SER A 63 2.74 -0.27 8.02
CA SER A 63 2.95 -0.72 9.39
C SER A 63 3.86 -1.95 9.38
N LEU A 64 5.07 -1.81 9.92
CA LEU A 64 6.06 -2.89 9.97
C LEU A 64 6.12 -3.49 11.38
N GLU A 65 6.13 -4.82 11.45
CA GLU A 65 6.36 -5.53 12.70
C GLU A 65 7.85 -5.56 13.04
N LEU A 66 8.18 -5.29 14.30
CA LEU A 66 9.55 -5.38 14.79
C LEU A 66 9.76 -6.74 15.47
N PRO A 67 10.87 -7.44 15.20
CA PRO A 67 11.14 -8.73 15.81
C PRO A 67 11.32 -8.60 17.32
N GLU A 68 10.77 -9.53 18.09
CA GLU A 68 10.80 -9.52 19.56
C GLU A 68 12.23 -9.54 20.13
N ILE A 69 13.19 -10.09 19.38
CA ILE A 69 14.62 -10.19 19.73
C ILE A 69 15.29 -8.81 19.82
N GLY A 70 14.73 -7.78 19.19
CA GLY A 70 15.23 -6.40 19.23
C GLY A 70 14.95 -5.66 20.55
N ARG A 71 14.22 -6.28 21.51
CA ARG A 71 13.84 -5.61 22.75
C ARG A 71 14.98 -5.50 23.77
N HIS A 72 16.14 -6.13 23.54
CA HIS A 72 17.14 -6.31 24.59
C HIS A 72 18.64 -6.11 24.29
N ASP A 73 19.12 -5.76 23.07
CA ASP A 73 20.46 -5.10 22.87
C ASP A 73 20.95 -4.98 21.40
N ALA A 74 20.26 -5.56 20.41
CA ALA A 74 20.72 -5.54 19.02
C ALA A 74 19.88 -4.57 18.15
N PRO A 75 20.50 -3.66 17.38
CA PRO A 75 19.78 -2.81 16.45
C PRO A 75 19.17 -3.66 15.33
N VAL A 76 17.89 -3.43 15.03
CA VAL A 76 17.17 -4.06 13.92
C VAL A 76 17.24 -3.16 12.69
N SER A 77 17.59 -3.72 11.54
CA SER A 77 17.62 -2.97 10.28
C SER A 77 16.20 -2.80 9.72
N LEU A 78 15.88 -1.59 9.26
CA LEU A 78 14.62 -1.34 8.53
C LEU A 78 14.49 -2.19 7.27
N THR A 79 15.61 -2.48 6.62
CA THR A 79 15.64 -3.37 5.45
C THR A 79 15.15 -4.76 5.80
N ASP A 80 15.48 -5.26 6.99
CA ASP A 80 15.05 -6.59 7.45
C ASP A 80 13.55 -6.59 7.74
N CYS A 81 13.02 -5.53 8.35
CA CYS A 81 11.59 -5.36 8.58
C CYS A 81 10.82 -5.31 7.25
N LEU A 82 11.33 -4.57 6.26
CA LEU A 82 10.73 -4.50 4.92
C LEU A 82 10.80 -5.85 4.19
N ALA A 83 11.91 -6.57 4.31
CA ALA A 83 12.05 -7.90 3.73
C ALA A 83 11.07 -8.90 4.36
N SER A 84 10.89 -8.85 5.68
CA SER A 84 9.91 -9.66 6.39
C SER A 84 8.47 -9.31 6.00
N PHE A 85 8.16 -8.02 5.81
CA PHE A 85 6.83 -7.57 5.40
C PHE A 85 6.39 -8.14 4.04
N VAL A 86 7.31 -8.28 3.09
CA VAL A 86 7.02 -8.80 1.74
C VAL A 86 7.28 -10.31 1.60
N GLN A 87 7.67 -10.98 2.67
CA GLN A 87 8.00 -12.40 2.63
C GLN A 87 6.78 -13.24 2.23
N VAL A 88 6.99 -14.24 1.38
CA VAL A 88 5.92 -15.15 0.97
C VAL A 88 5.56 -16.05 2.14
N TYR A 89 4.38 -15.83 2.73
CA TYR A 89 3.83 -16.71 3.75
C TYR A 89 3.17 -17.91 3.09
N SER A 90 3.85 -19.05 3.15
CA SER A 90 3.25 -20.33 2.80
C SER A 90 2.47 -20.84 4.02
N SER A 91 1.15 -20.61 4.04
CA SER A 91 0.29 -21.33 4.98
C SER A 91 0.20 -22.78 4.52
N LEU A 92 1.02 -23.65 5.12
CA LEU A 92 0.88 -25.10 5.00
C LEU A 92 -0.40 -25.49 5.76
N TYR A 93 -1.48 -25.74 5.02
CA TYR A 93 -2.63 -26.52 5.47
C TYR A 93 -2.79 -27.70 4.53
#